data_AF-A0A1X2H7D6-F1
#
_entry.id   AF-A0A1X2H7D6-F1
#
_cell.length_a   1.000
_cell.length_b   1.000
_cell.length_c   1.000
_cell.angle_alpha   90.00
_cell.angle_beta   90.00
_cell.angle_gamma   90.00
#
_symmetry.space_group_name_H-M   'P 1'
#
loop_
_entity.id
_entity.type
_entity.pdbx_description
1 polymer ?
#
loop_
_entity_poly.entity_id
_entity_poly.type
_entity_poly.pdbx_seq_one_letter_code
_entity_poly.pdbx_strand_id
1 'polypeptide(L)'
;LQSLSLQDQAQVLFHMHYNPALERVYELPGCTDVKRTKERYVGDKGLVLALSYHHQQHQDYSYPAQQIGYPQPSASMPHIKIEWLRVTLAWVLSGIKPDIAPTQIYPQRYARLGHALARHGYFKYDPLSEVVLSHIVHRDDMHNSDDVELDLLDYVQAHTHECHTRLSRLQHMLEGSGVDSRVIWKYTFAKSYVIGNGSLLGEEDVVRRIQDSEEEWRLKQQSIARRI
;
A
#
# COMPACT_ATOMS: atom_id res chain seq x y z
N LEU A 1 -2.49 -24.23 -26.22
CA LEU A 1 -1.52 -24.42 -25.10
C LEU A 1 -0.67 -25.68 -25.27
N GLN A 2 -1.23 -26.83 -25.65
CA GLN A 2 -0.47 -28.10 -25.78
C GLN A 2 0.67 -28.08 -26.82
N SER A 3 0.64 -27.16 -27.79
CA SER A 3 1.69 -26.96 -28.81
C SER A 3 2.83 -26.02 -28.39
N LEU A 4 2.73 -25.38 -27.21
CA LEU A 4 3.74 -24.45 -26.71
C LEU A 4 4.83 -25.18 -25.91
N SER A 5 6.04 -24.60 -25.87
CA SER A 5 7.09 -25.10 -24.98
C SER A 5 6.67 -24.99 -23.51
N LEU A 6 7.25 -25.82 -22.63
CA LEU A 6 6.93 -25.78 -21.19
C LEU A 6 7.19 -24.40 -20.58
N GLN A 7 8.26 -23.72 -21.02
CA GLN A 7 8.58 -22.36 -20.57
C GLN A 7 7.51 -21.35 -21.02
N ASP A 8 7.04 -21.44 -22.26
CA ASP A 8 5.98 -20.58 -22.77
C ASP A 8 4.65 -20.85 -22.06
N GLN A 9 4.33 -22.11 -21.77
CA GLN A 9 3.15 -22.48 -20.99
C GLN A 9 3.22 -21.89 -19.58
N ALA A 10 4.35 -22.04 -18.88
CA ALA A 10 4.53 -21.50 -17.55
C ALA A 10 4.36 -19.97 -17.53
N GLN A 11 4.93 -19.26 -18.51
CA GLN A 11 4.79 -17.81 -18.62
C GLN A 11 3.34 -17.41 -18.93
N VAL A 12 2.65 -18.10 -19.84
CA VAL A 12 1.23 -17.84 -20.10
C VAL A 12 0.39 -18.05 -18.85
N LEU A 13 0.62 -19.16 -18.11
CA LEU A 13 -0.11 -19.43 -16.88
C LEU A 13 0.16 -18.35 -15.82
N PHE A 14 1.41 -17.92 -15.66
CA PHE A 14 1.81 -16.84 -14.75
C PHE A 14 1.06 -15.53 -15.04
N HIS A 15 1.01 -15.10 -16.31
CA HIS A 15 0.34 -13.85 -16.66
C HIS A 15 -1.20 -13.95 -16.69
N MET A 16 -1.77 -15.10 -17.09
CA MET A 16 -3.24 -15.24 -17.21
C MET A 16 -3.94 -15.53 -15.88
N HIS A 17 -3.31 -16.24 -14.96
CA HIS A 17 -3.92 -16.57 -13.65
C HIS A 17 -3.59 -15.55 -12.58
N TYR A 18 -2.84 -14.51 -12.92
CA TYR A 18 -2.53 -13.45 -12.00
C TYR A 18 -3.79 -12.67 -11.60
N ASN A 19 -4.09 -12.65 -10.30
CA ASN A 19 -5.10 -11.78 -9.73
C ASN A 19 -4.44 -10.70 -8.84
N PRO A 20 -4.41 -9.43 -9.26
CA PRO A 20 -3.79 -8.35 -8.50
C PRO A 20 -4.48 -8.06 -7.16
N ALA A 21 -5.73 -8.50 -6.96
CA ALA A 21 -6.43 -8.30 -5.70
C ALA A 21 -5.96 -9.27 -4.60
N LEU A 22 -5.50 -10.47 -4.97
CA LEU A 22 -5.08 -11.50 -4.04
C LEU A 22 -3.60 -11.38 -3.61
N GLU A 23 -2.81 -10.65 -4.39
CA GLU A 23 -1.35 -10.62 -4.27
C GLU A 23 -0.81 -9.38 -3.54
N ARG A 24 -1.69 -8.47 -3.11
CA ARG A 24 -1.31 -7.16 -2.55
C ARG A 24 -0.59 -7.30 -1.22
N VAL A 25 0.47 -6.52 -1.06
CA VAL A 25 1.26 -6.45 0.17
C VAL A 25 1.43 -4.99 0.58
N TYR A 26 1.17 -4.67 1.83
CA TYR A 26 1.27 -3.30 2.32
C TYR A 26 2.39 -3.17 3.35
N GLU A 27 3.10 -2.05 3.28
CA GLU A 27 3.99 -1.63 4.37
C GLU A 27 3.13 -1.22 5.57
N LEU A 28 3.42 -1.79 6.73
CA LEU A 28 2.73 -1.43 7.96
C LEU A 28 3.39 -0.18 8.59
N PRO A 29 2.62 0.73 9.20
CA PRO A 29 3.17 1.91 9.87
C PRO A 29 4.16 1.52 10.97
N GLY A 30 5.22 2.30 11.15
CA GLY A 30 6.21 2.04 12.20
C GLY A 30 5.59 2.00 13.60
N CYS A 31 6.09 1.10 14.44
CA CYS A 31 5.73 0.98 15.86
C CYS A 31 6.63 1.89 16.70
N THR A 32 6.52 3.21 16.52
CA THR A 32 7.45 4.18 17.14
C THR A 32 6.99 4.72 18.49
N ASP A 33 5.75 4.47 18.91
CA ASP A 33 5.21 4.97 20.18
C ASP A 33 4.72 3.84 21.10
N VAL A 34 5.56 3.49 22.08
CA VAL A 34 5.29 2.47 23.12
C VAL A 34 4.17 2.92 24.09
N LYS A 35 3.70 4.17 24.01
CA LYS A 35 2.82 4.78 25.01
C LYS A 35 1.40 5.10 24.56
N ARG A 36 1.01 4.87 23.30
CA ARG A 36 -0.38 5.07 22.86
C ARG A 36 -0.84 3.99 21.89
N THR A 37 -1.90 3.29 22.30
CA THR A 37 -2.83 2.51 21.47
C THR A 37 -3.61 3.42 20.51
N LYS A 38 -2.92 4.26 19.73
CA LYS A 38 -3.56 5.08 18.71
C LYS A 38 -3.80 4.20 17.49
N GLU A 39 -5.01 4.25 16.93
CA GLU A 39 -5.30 3.61 15.65
C GLU A 39 -4.33 4.13 14.58
N ARG A 40 -3.83 3.19 13.77
CA ARG A 40 -2.94 3.42 12.64
C ARG A 40 -3.67 2.98 11.39
N TYR A 41 -3.41 3.65 10.27
CA TYR A 41 -4.13 3.41 9.03
C TYR A 41 -3.21 2.95 7.91
N VAL A 42 -3.68 1.96 7.17
CA VAL A 42 -3.11 1.51 5.89
C VAL A 42 -4.21 1.61 4.85
N GLY A 43 -3.91 2.20 3.69
CA GLY A 43 -4.91 2.45 2.66
C GLY A 43 -4.44 2.11 1.25
N ASP A 44 -5.43 1.86 0.41
CA ASP A 44 -5.33 1.75 -1.05
C ASP A 44 -6.63 2.33 -1.65
N LYS A 45 -6.70 2.54 -2.98
CA LYS A 45 -7.88 3.09 -3.66
C LYS A 45 -9.18 2.47 -3.14
N GLY A 46 -9.26 1.15 -3.01
CA GLY A 46 -10.49 0.44 -2.60
C GLY A 46 -10.59 0.02 -1.13
N LEU A 47 -9.65 0.38 -0.27
CA LEU A 47 -9.40 -0.26 1.04
C LEU A 47 -8.92 0.77 2.07
N VAL A 48 -9.46 0.70 3.30
CA VAL A 48 -8.81 1.26 4.49
C VAL A 48 -8.81 0.20 5.59
N LEU A 49 -7.63 -0.06 6.14
CA LEU A 49 -7.40 -0.92 7.30
C LEU A 49 -7.03 -0.05 8.49
N ALA A 50 -7.74 -0.22 9.60
CA ALA A 50 -7.36 0.33 10.89
C ALA A 50 -6.78 -0.76 11.78
N LEU A 51 -5.64 -0.48 12.37
CA LEU A 51 -4.92 -1.41 13.24
C LEU A 51 -4.32 -0.69 14.44
N SER A 52 -4.01 -1.44 15.49
CA SER A 52 -3.33 -0.95 16.68
C SER A 52 -2.22 -1.93 17.08
N TYR A 53 -1.17 -1.40 17.73
CA TYR A 53 -0.07 -2.21 18.25
C TYR A 53 -0.23 -2.38 19.77
N HIS A 54 -0.24 -3.63 20.22
CA HIS A 54 -0.26 -4.00 21.62
C HIS A 54 1.07 -4.62 22.02
N HIS A 55 1.76 -4.02 22.99
CA HIS A 55 2.86 -4.69 23.65
C HIS A 55 2.30 -5.55 24.77
N GLN A 56 2.59 -6.85 24.73
CA GLN A 56 2.50 -7.65 25.94
C GLN A 56 3.62 -7.15 26.85
N GLN A 57 3.26 -6.35 27.85
CA GLN A 57 4.13 -6.17 29.00
C GLN A 57 4.25 -7.55 29.64
N HIS A 58 5.38 -8.22 29.41
CA HIS A 58 5.77 -9.30 30.29
C HIS A 58 5.83 -8.67 31.68
N GLN A 59 4.92 -9.07 32.56
CA GLN A 59 5.08 -8.86 33.98
C GLN A 59 6.29 -9.70 34.37
N ASP A 60 7.47 -9.10 34.33
CA ASP A 60 8.68 -9.71 34.84
C ASP A 60 8.48 -9.93 36.34
N TYR A 61 8.25 -11.18 36.72
CA TYR A 61 8.49 -11.62 38.08
C TYR A 61 9.97 -11.41 38.37
N SER A 62 10.27 -10.36 39.14
CA SER A 62 11.60 -9.98 39.56
C SER A 62 12.31 -11.12 40.30
N TYR A 63 13.16 -11.87 39.60
CA TYR A 63 14.22 -12.66 40.23
C TYR A 63 15.54 -11.92 40.06
N PRO A 64 16.29 -11.63 41.14
CA PRO A 64 17.57 -10.93 41.03
C PRO A 64 18.64 -11.93 40.58
N ALA A 65 18.99 -11.91 39.29
CA ALA A 65 20.18 -12.59 38.80
C ALA A 65 21.08 -11.59 38.08
N GLN A 66 22.19 -11.25 38.73
CA GLN A 66 23.29 -10.49 38.17
C GLN A 66 23.87 -11.23 36.96
N GLN A 67 23.68 -10.74 35.74
CA GLN A 67 24.52 -11.13 34.60
C GLN A 67 24.82 -9.95 33.68
N ILE A 68 26.11 -9.65 33.56
CA ILE A 68 26.73 -8.78 32.57
C ILE A 68 26.67 -9.54 31.24
N GLY A 69 25.90 -9.05 30.28
CA GLY A 69 25.77 -9.66 28.95
C GLY A 69 25.13 -8.70 27.95
N TYR A 70 25.61 -8.75 26.70
CA TYR A 70 25.22 -8.01 25.51
C TYR A 70 23.73 -7.60 25.44
N PRO A 71 23.36 -6.46 24.82
CA PRO A 71 21.97 -6.06 24.68
C PRO A 71 21.22 -7.12 23.87
N GLN A 72 20.42 -7.94 24.56
CA GLN A 72 19.46 -8.82 23.90
C GLN A 72 18.37 -7.94 23.28
N PRO A 73 18.07 -8.08 21.98
CA PRO A 73 16.87 -7.49 21.41
C PRO A 73 15.69 -8.40 21.79
N SER A 74 15.29 -8.41 23.07
CA SER A 74 14.04 -9.02 23.52
C SER A 74 12.91 -7.99 23.51
N ALA A 75 12.86 -7.13 22.48
CA ALA A 75 11.62 -6.43 22.19
C ALA A 75 10.62 -7.49 21.73
N SER A 76 9.68 -7.87 22.60
CA SER A 76 8.57 -8.75 22.22
C SER A 76 7.92 -8.16 20.97
N MET A 77 7.77 -9.00 19.94
CA MET A 77 7.19 -8.54 18.68
C MET A 77 5.80 -7.95 19.00
N PRO A 78 5.50 -6.71 18.62
CA PRO A 78 4.24 -6.09 18.98
C PRO A 78 3.10 -6.89 18.35
N HIS A 79 2.07 -7.19 19.17
CA HIS A 79 0.86 -7.83 18.67
C HIS A 79 0.07 -6.82 17.87
N ILE A 80 -0.27 -7.17 16.63
CA ILE A 80 -1.11 -6.33 15.77
C ILE A 80 -2.55 -6.74 16.00
N LYS A 81 -3.38 -5.78 16.40
CA LYS A 81 -4.83 -5.94 16.42
C LYS A 81 -5.43 -5.19 15.25
N ILE A 82 -6.19 -5.91 14.43
CA ILE A 82 -7.02 -5.29 13.39
C ILE A 82 -8.28 -4.78 14.08
N GLU A 83 -8.49 -3.47 14.06
CA GLU A 83 -9.69 -2.86 14.64
C GLU A 83 -10.87 -3.03 13.67
N TRP A 84 -10.65 -2.70 12.39
CA TRP A 84 -11.63 -2.90 11.35
C TRP A 84 -11.00 -2.84 9.96
N LEU A 85 -11.74 -3.37 8.97
CA LEU A 85 -11.41 -3.29 7.56
C LEU A 85 -12.61 -2.73 6.80
N ARG A 86 -12.41 -1.66 6.04
CA ARG A 86 -13.45 -1.07 5.19
C ARG A 86 -13.02 -1.15 3.74
N VAL A 87 -13.91 -1.64 2.90
CA VAL A 87 -13.65 -1.94 1.48
C VAL A 87 -14.80 -1.50 0.61
N THR A 88 -14.50 -1.24 -0.66
CA THR A 88 -15.55 -1.11 -1.69
C THR A 88 -16.01 -2.49 -2.17
N LEU A 89 -17.24 -2.57 -2.68
CA LEU A 89 -17.72 -3.80 -3.31
C LEU A 89 -16.84 -4.20 -4.51
N ALA A 90 -16.38 -3.22 -5.30
CA ALA A 90 -15.47 -3.45 -6.41
C ALA A 90 -14.16 -4.13 -5.96
N TRP A 91 -13.63 -3.75 -4.78
CA TRP A 91 -12.46 -4.40 -4.20
C TRP A 91 -12.72 -5.88 -3.89
N VAL A 92 -13.85 -6.21 -3.26
CA VAL A 92 -14.21 -7.61 -2.96
C VAL A 92 -14.38 -8.41 -4.26
N LEU A 93 -15.10 -7.86 -5.23
CA LEU A 93 -15.34 -8.52 -6.51
C LEU A 93 -14.06 -8.72 -7.32
N SER A 94 -13.07 -7.83 -7.16
CA SER A 94 -11.78 -7.97 -7.84
C SER A 94 -11.00 -9.24 -7.45
N GLY A 95 -11.24 -9.78 -6.24
CA GLY A 95 -10.68 -11.07 -5.81
C GLY A 95 -11.23 -12.28 -6.58
N ILE A 96 -12.41 -12.13 -7.18
CA ILE A 96 -13.07 -13.18 -7.99
C ILE A 96 -12.88 -12.91 -9.49
N LYS A 97 -12.95 -11.63 -9.88
CA LYS A 97 -12.90 -11.14 -11.26
C LYS A 97 -11.83 -10.05 -11.39
N PRO A 98 -10.60 -10.39 -11.82
CA PRO A 98 -9.45 -9.47 -11.77
C PRO A 98 -9.57 -8.25 -12.71
N ASP A 99 -10.47 -8.33 -13.70
CA ASP A 99 -10.82 -7.23 -14.60
C ASP A 99 -11.57 -6.09 -13.89
N ILE A 100 -12.24 -6.36 -12.77
CA ILE A 100 -12.91 -5.36 -11.96
C ILE A 100 -11.86 -4.52 -11.21
N ALA A 101 -11.68 -3.27 -11.62
CA ALA A 101 -10.79 -2.34 -10.95
C ALA A 101 -11.46 -1.76 -9.68
N PRO A 102 -10.78 -1.75 -8.52
CA PRO A 102 -11.32 -1.10 -7.32
C PRO A 102 -11.48 0.41 -7.52
N THR A 103 -12.59 0.94 -7.05
CA THR A 103 -12.87 2.39 -7.02
C THR A 103 -12.39 3.03 -5.73
N GLN A 104 -12.19 4.36 -5.74
CA GLN A 104 -11.83 5.10 -4.54
C GLN A 104 -12.87 4.89 -3.41
N ILE A 105 -12.42 4.46 -2.24
CA ILE A 105 -13.20 4.41 -1.02
C ILE A 105 -13.39 5.84 -0.49
N TYR A 106 -14.60 6.16 -0.03
CA TYR A 106 -14.98 7.52 0.41
C TYR A 106 -14.78 8.64 -0.62
N PRO A 107 -15.24 8.50 -1.88
CA PRO A 107 -14.95 9.47 -2.93
C PRO A 107 -15.43 10.89 -2.57
N GLN A 108 -16.58 10.99 -1.91
CA GLN A 108 -17.13 12.27 -1.45
C GLN A 108 -16.26 12.94 -0.37
N ARG A 109 -15.64 12.18 0.53
CA ARG A 109 -14.77 12.73 1.58
C ARG A 109 -13.47 13.26 1.01
N TYR A 110 -12.87 12.51 0.09
CA TYR A 110 -11.69 12.97 -0.64
C TYR A 110 -11.99 14.22 -1.47
N ALA A 111 -13.14 14.27 -2.17
CA ALA A 111 -13.54 15.46 -2.92
C ALA A 111 -13.69 16.70 -2.01
N ARG A 112 -14.35 16.55 -0.86
CA ARG A 112 -14.48 17.62 0.13
C ARG A 112 -13.13 18.06 0.70
N LEU A 113 -12.24 17.11 1.00
CA LEU A 113 -10.88 17.42 1.44
C LEU A 113 -10.13 18.22 0.37
N GLY A 114 -10.20 17.80 -0.89
CA GLY A 114 -9.61 18.53 -2.02
C GLY A 114 -10.12 19.96 -2.13
N HIS A 115 -11.43 20.18 -1.99
CA HIS A 115 -12.01 21.53 -1.95
C HIS A 115 -11.54 22.35 -0.75
N ALA A 116 -11.42 21.72 0.42
CA ALA A 116 -10.96 22.40 1.61
C ALA A 116 -9.48 22.81 1.50
N LEU A 117 -8.61 21.90 1.07
CA LEU A 117 -7.19 22.17 0.81
C LEU A 117 -6.97 23.24 -0.26
N ALA A 118 -7.78 23.23 -1.32
CA ALA A 118 -7.71 24.23 -2.39
C ALA A 118 -7.98 25.66 -1.88
N ARG A 119 -8.85 25.84 -0.86
CA ARG A 119 -9.08 27.15 -0.22
C ARG A 119 -7.84 27.68 0.50
N HIS A 120 -6.93 26.80 0.90
CA HIS A 120 -5.64 27.15 1.50
C HIS A 120 -4.48 27.14 0.50
N GLY A 121 -4.76 26.98 -0.80
CA GLY A 121 -3.74 26.98 -1.86
C GLY A 121 -3.01 25.65 -2.07
N TYR A 122 -3.45 24.56 -1.43
CA TYR A 122 -2.87 23.23 -1.62
C TYR A 122 -3.69 22.43 -2.63
N PHE A 123 -3.03 21.99 -3.72
CA PHE A 123 -3.67 21.24 -4.82
C PHE A 123 -3.20 19.80 -4.93
N LYS A 124 -2.20 19.42 -4.14
CA LYS A 124 -1.50 18.13 -4.23
C LYS A 124 -1.29 17.58 -2.82
N TYR A 125 -1.60 16.30 -2.63
CA TYR A 125 -1.37 15.56 -1.40
C TYR A 125 -1.42 14.06 -1.70
N ASP A 126 -0.79 13.23 -0.86
CA ASP A 126 -0.89 11.77 -0.97
C ASP A 126 -2.17 11.27 -0.28
N PRO A 127 -3.16 10.76 -1.04
CA PRO A 127 -4.44 10.30 -0.49
C PRO A 127 -4.32 9.03 0.36
N LEU A 128 -3.19 8.32 0.28
CA LEU A 128 -2.91 7.08 1.01
C LEU A 128 -1.98 7.30 2.21
N SER A 129 -1.55 8.53 2.47
CA SER A 129 -0.78 8.85 3.67
C SER A 129 -1.61 8.63 4.92
N GLU A 130 -0.98 8.16 5.99
CA GLU A 130 -1.66 7.85 7.25
C GLU A 130 -2.42 9.06 7.82
N VAL A 131 -1.84 10.26 7.73
CA VAL A 131 -2.44 11.51 8.23
C VAL A 131 -3.73 11.83 7.46
N VAL A 132 -3.71 11.69 6.13
CA VAL A 132 -4.90 11.90 5.30
C VAL A 132 -5.95 10.81 5.56
N LEU A 133 -5.56 9.55 5.68
CA LEU A 133 -6.48 8.45 6.00
C LEU A 133 -7.15 8.66 7.36
N SER A 134 -6.38 9.07 8.38
CA SER A 134 -6.91 9.42 9.70
C SER A 134 -7.98 10.51 9.60
N HIS A 135 -7.72 11.58 8.84
CA HIS A 135 -8.70 12.65 8.63
C HIS A 135 -9.95 12.17 7.88
N ILE A 136 -9.79 11.39 6.81
CA ILE A 136 -10.90 10.87 6.00
C ILE A 136 -11.82 9.97 6.83
N VAL A 137 -11.27 9.19 7.75
CA VAL A 137 -12.01 8.26 8.60
C VAL A 137 -12.83 8.97 9.66
N HIS A 138 -12.22 9.90 10.42
CA HIS A 138 -12.85 10.53 11.60
C HIS A 138 -13.83 11.67 11.27
N ARG A 139 -13.92 12.10 10.01
CA ARG A 139 -14.78 13.22 9.62
C ARG A 139 -16.30 12.98 9.79
N ASP A 140 -16.75 11.74 9.96
CA ASP A 140 -18.17 11.48 10.29
C ASP A 140 -18.53 11.97 11.70
N ASP A 141 -17.56 11.99 12.63
CA ASP A 141 -17.79 12.38 14.02
C ASP A 141 -17.76 13.91 14.20
N MET A 142 -17.20 14.64 13.22
CA MET A 142 -17.15 16.10 13.22
C MET A 142 -18.29 16.68 12.37
N HIS A 143 -19.39 17.02 13.03
CA HIS A 143 -20.52 17.72 12.42
C HIS A 143 -20.06 18.96 11.62
N ASN A 144 -20.27 18.93 10.29
CA ASN A 144 -20.41 20.07 9.38
C ASN A 144 -19.33 21.18 9.40
N SER A 145 -18.17 21.03 10.05
CA SER A 145 -17.08 21.99 9.87
C SER A 145 -16.33 21.66 8.58
N ASP A 146 -16.33 22.60 7.66
CA ASP A 146 -15.49 22.58 6.47
C ASP A 146 -14.02 22.92 6.79
N ASP A 147 -13.69 23.11 8.07
CA ASP A 147 -12.35 23.48 8.51
C ASP A 147 -11.42 22.26 8.50
N VAL A 148 -10.23 22.46 7.92
CA VAL A 148 -9.15 21.48 7.92
C VAL A 148 -8.35 21.66 9.20
N GLU A 149 -8.07 20.57 9.92
CA GLU A 149 -7.22 20.60 11.11
C GLU A 149 -5.82 21.16 10.77
N LEU A 150 -5.27 22.00 11.65
CA LEU A 150 -3.94 22.61 11.49
C LEU A 150 -2.85 21.56 11.24
N ASP A 151 -2.90 20.45 11.98
CA ASP A 151 -1.95 19.35 11.84
C ASP A 151 -1.92 18.75 10.41
N LEU A 152 -3.08 18.70 9.75
CA LEU A 152 -3.18 18.22 8.37
C LEU A 152 -2.64 19.24 7.36
N LEU A 153 -2.89 20.54 7.59
CA LEU A 153 -2.33 21.61 6.76
C LEU A 153 -0.80 21.66 6.87
N ASP A 154 -0.28 21.59 8.10
CA ASP A 154 1.17 21.55 8.37
C ASP A 154 1.82 20.33 7.70
N TYR A 155 1.15 19.16 7.79
CA TYR A 155 1.61 17.95 7.11
C TYR A 155 1.67 18.15 5.59
N VAL A 156 0.58 18.60 4.96
CA VAL A 156 0.51 18.80 3.50
C VAL A 156 1.52 19.87 3.04
N GLN A 157 1.73 20.93 3.82
CA GLN A 157 2.72 21.95 3.51
C GLN A 157 4.15 21.41 3.57
N ALA A 158 4.48 20.60 4.57
CA ALA A 158 5.79 19.96 4.66
C ALA A 158 6.00 18.89 3.57
N HIS A 159 4.89 18.37 3.01
CA HIS A 159 4.86 17.22 2.11
C HIS A 159 4.16 17.57 0.79
N THR A 160 4.73 18.54 0.07
CA THR A 160 4.16 19.12 -1.17
C THR A 160 4.09 18.17 -2.37
N HIS A 161 4.68 16.98 -2.28
CA HIS A 161 4.64 15.96 -3.33
C HIS A 161 3.33 15.15 -3.30
N GLU A 162 2.93 14.60 -4.44
CA GLU A 162 1.68 13.82 -4.57
C GLU A 162 1.81 12.37 -4.04
N CYS A 163 3.03 11.90 -3.78
CA CYS A 163 3.30 10.48 -3.51
C CYS A 163 4.37 10.30 -2.42
N HIS A 164 3.95 10.10 -1.17
CA HIS A 164 4.85 9.99 -0.02
C HIS A 164 5.17 8.55 0.34
N THR A 165 4.21 7.65 0.13
CA THR A 165 4.46 6.22 0.33
C THR A 165 5.23 5.61 -0.85
N ARG A 166 6.07 4.60 -0.60
CA ARG A 166 6.76 3.84 -1.67
C ARG A 166 5.77 3.28 -2.69
N LEU A 167 4.62 2.79 -2.21
CA LEU A 167 3.57 2.26 -3.06
C LEU A 167 2.97 3.34 -3.96
N SER A 168 2.59 4.50 -3.41
CA SER A 168 2.02 5.61 -4.20
C SER A 168 2.97 6.07 -5.30
N ARG A 169 4.29 6.17 -5.00
CA ARG A 169 5.31 6.54 -5.99
C ARG A 169 5.40 5.53 -7.11
N LEU A 170 5.49 4.23 -6.79
CA LEU A 170 5.53 3.18 -7.82
C LEU A 170 4.26 3.18 -8.69
N GLN A 171 3.08 3.29 -8.07
CA GLN A 171 1.81 3.34 -8.79
C GLN A 171 1.78 4.52 -9.76
N HIS A 172 2.17 5.71 -9.30
CA HIS A 172 2.22 6.92 -10.12
C HIS A 172 3.22 6.80 -11.28
N MET A 173 4.44 6.29 -11.02
CA MET A 173 5.45 6.14 -12.06
C MET A 173 5.07 5.11 -13.13
N LEU A 174 4.44 4.00 -12.73
CA LEU A 174 3.93 3.00 -13.66
C LEU A 174 2.80 3.55 -14.51
N GLU A 175 1.82 4.22 -13.89
CA GLU A 175 0.70 4.86 -14.59
C GLU A 175 1.21 5.93 -15.58
N GLY A 176 2.17 6.77 -15.17
CA GLY A 176 2.83 7.75 -16.03
C GLY A 176 3.64 7.14 -17.18
N SER A 177 4.03 5.88 -17.03
CA SER A 177 4.73 5.08 -18.05
C SER A 177 3.80 4.24 -18.93
N GLY A 178 2.47 4.36 -18.75
CA GLY A 178 1.48 3.58 -19.48
C GLY A 178 1.41 2.11 -19.08
N VAL A 179 1.97 1.73 -17.92
CA VAL A 179 1.87 0.38 -17.36
C VAL A 179 0.80 0.36 -16.28
N ASP A 180 -0.07 -0.66 -16.29
CA ASP A 180 -1.07 -0.85 -15.25
C ASP A 180 -0.38 -1.06 -13.89
N SER A 181 -0.55 -0.11 -12.96
CA SER A 181 0.06 -0.15 -11.63
C SER A 181 -0.34 -1.39 -10.81
N ARG A 182 -1.42 -2.09 -11.19
CA ARG A 182 -1.82 -3.34 -10.54
C ARG A 182 -0.78 -4.44 -10.74
N VAL A 183 0.07 -4.40 -11.76
CA VAL A 183 1.07 -5.46 -12.02
C VAL A 183 2.23 -5.49 -11.01
N ILE A 184 2.36 -4.47 -10.14
CA ILE A 184 3.36 -4.43 -9.06
C ILE A 184 3.41 -5.77 -8.33
N TRP A 185 2.23 -6.35 -8.03
CA TRP A 185 2.14 -7.56 -7.22
C TRP A 185 2.45 -8.86 -7.97
N LYS A 186 2.72 -8.82 -9.28
CA LYS A 186 3.27 -9.98 -10.00
C LYS A 186 4.72 -10.25 -9.60
N TYR A 187 5.45 -9.20 -9.22
CA TYR A 187 6.90 -9.22 -9.14
C TYR A 187 7.38 -9.19 -7.69
N THR A 188 8.08 -10.24 -7.27
CA THR A 188 8.63 -10.35 -5.91
C THR A 188 9.57 -9.18 -5.57
N PHE A 189 10.39 -8.72 -6.52
CA PHE A 189 11.29 -7.58 -6.29
C PHE A 189 10.52 -6.28 -5.99
N ALA A 190 9.36 -6.09 -6.63
CA ALA A 190 8.52 -4.92 -6.41
C ALA A 190 7.81 -5.02 -5.04
N LYS A 191 7.34 -6.21 -4.66
CA LYS A 191 6.83 -6.47 -3.30
C LYS A 191 7.87 -6.12 -2.24
N SER A 192 9.12 -6.59 -2.39
CA SER A 192 10.24 -6.29 -1.49
C SER A 192 10.56 -4.80 -1.40
N TYR A 193 10.49 -4.07 -2.53
CA TYR A 193 10.65 -2.62 -2.54
C TYR A 193 9.54 -1.94 -1.72
N VAL A 194 8.27 -2.30 -1.95
CA VAL A 194 7.13 -1.69 -1.25
C VAL A 194 7.26 -1.84 0.26
N ILE A 195 7.58 -3.04 0.76
CA ILE A 195 7.71 -3.30 2.20
C ILE A 195 9.01 -2.78 2.82
N GLY A 196 9.93 -2.22 2.02
CA GLY A 196 11.22 -1.75 2.51
C GLY A 196 12.18 -2.84 3.00
N ASN A 197 11.90 -4.11 2.71
CA ASN A 197 12.69 -5.23 3.21
C ASN A 197 13.71 -5.68 2.16
N GLY A 198 14.96 -5.24 2.33
CA GLY A 198 16.10 -5.77 1.57
C GLY A 198 16.16 -5.39 0.08
N SER A 199 15.32 -4.46 -0.40
CA SER A 199 15.44 -3.97 -1.77
C SER A 199 16.62 -3.00 -1.90
N LEU A 200 17.60 -3.36 -2.71
CA LEU A 200 18.69 -2.48 -3.13
C LEU A 200 18.33 -1.63 -4.36
N LEU A 201 17.13 -1.83 -4.92
CA LEU A 201 16.70 -1.15 -6.13
C LEU A 201 16.12 0.22 -5.82
N GLY A 202 16.48 1.22 -6.63
CA GLY A 202 15.78 2.49 -6.69
C GLY A 202 14.39 2.34 -7.29
N GLU A 203 13.51 3.31 -7.05
CA GLU A 203 12.16 3.34 -7.61
C GLU A 203 12.15 3.25 -9.15
N GLU A 204 13.01 4.01 -9.82
CA GLU A 204 13.16 3.96 -11.28
C GLU A 204 13.57 2.59 -11.80
N ASP A 205 14.45 1.88 -11.10
CA ASP A 205 14.89 0.55 -11.49
C ASP A 205 13.78 -0.50 -11.35
N VAL A 206 12.98 -0.38 -10.29
CA VAL A 206 11.79 -1.24 -10.10
C VAL A 206 10.81 -1.02 -11.25
N VAL A 207 10.51 0.24 -11.58
CA VAL A 207 9.59 0.60 -12.67
C VAL A 207 10.12 0.09 -14.01
N ARG A 208 11.39 0.34 -14.34
CA ARG A 208 12.01 -0.11 -15.60
C ARG A 208 11.95 -1.63 -15.75
N ARG A 209 12.27 -2.39 -14.70
CA ARG A 209 12.20 -3.86 -14.74
C ARG A 209 10.79 -4.38 -14.97
N ILE A 210 9.79 -3.75 -14.37
CA ILE A 210 8.38 -4.08 -14.62
C ILE A 210 8.02 -3.79 -16.08
N GLN A 211 8.39 -2.61 -16.59
CA GLN A 211 8.14 -2.23 -17.98
C GLN A 211 8.75 -3.25 -18.95
N ASP A 212 10.03 -3.56 -18.80
CA ASP A 212 10.74 -4.51 -19.66
C ASP A 212 10.06 -5.88 -19.64
N SER A 213 9.65 -6.35 -18.45
CA SER A 213 8.99 -7.65 -18.28
C SER A 213 7.59 -7.69 -18.92
N GLU A 214 6.80 -6.62 -18.79
CA GLU A 214 5.46 -6.54 -19.39
C GLU A 214 5.52 -6.29 -20.90
N GLU A 215 6.54 -5.58 -21.40
CA GLU A 215 6.84 -5.40 -22.82
C GLU A 215 7.23 -6.75 -23.47
N GLU A 216 8.15 -7.49 -22.85
CA GLU A 216 8.57 -8.82 -23.29
C GLU A 216 7.37 -9.77 -23.36
N TRP A 217 6.53 -9.75 -22.31
CA TRP A 217 5.30 -10.53 -22.30
C TRP A 217 4.35 -10.16 -23.44
N ARG A 218 4.14 -8.86 -23.70
CA ARG A 218 3.28 -8.37 -24.79
C ARG A 218 3.75 -8.87 -26.16
N LEU A 219 5.06 -8.79 -26.42
CA LEU A 219 5.67 -9.28 -27.67
C LEU A 219 5.52 -10.80 -27.79
N LYS A 220 5.73 -11.52 -26.69
CA LYS A 220 5.61 -12.98 -26.65
C LYS A 220 4.18 -13.44 -26.85
N GLN A 221 3.20 -12.76 -26.26
CA GLN A 221 1.79 -13.02 -26.45
C GLN A 221 1.39 -12.86 -27.93
N GLN A 222 1.87 -11.82 -28.61
CA GLN A 222 1.64 -11.63 -30.05
C GLN A 222 2.29 -12.75 -30.88
N SER A 223 3.51 -13.16 -30.53
CA SER A 223 4.20 -14.27 -31.21
C SER A 223 3.44 -15.59 -31.06
N ILE A 224 2.97 -15.90 -29.85
CA ILE A 224 2.15 -17.09 -29.56
C ILE A 224 0.84 -17.04 -30.35
N ALA A 225 0.15 -15.90 -30.35
CA ALA A 225 -1.11 -15.72 -31.08
C ALA A 225 -0.97 -15.89 -32.60
N ARG A 226 0.20 -15.60 -33.18
CA ARG A 226 0.50 -15.86 -34.61
C ARG A 226 0.83 -17.33 -34.92
N ARG A 227 1.20 -18.11 -33.91
CA ARG A 227 1.60 -19.53 -34.07
C ARG A 227 0.45 -20.52 -33.83
N ILE A 228 -0.66 -20.04 -33.28
CA ILE A 228 -1.91 -20.79 -33.06
C ILE A 228 -2.87 -20.45 -34.19
#